data_AF-A0A952MVF8-F1
#
_entry.id   AF-A0A952MVF8-F1
#
_cell.length_a   1.000
_cell.length_b   1.000
_cell.length_c   1.000
_cell.angle_alpha   90.00
_cell.angle_beta   90.00
_cell.angle_gamma   90.00
#
_symmetry.space_group_name_H-M   'P 1'
#
loop_
_entity.id
_entity.type
_entity.pdbx_description
1 polymer ?
#
loop_
_entity_poly.entity_id
_entity_poly.type
_entity_poly.pdbx_seq_one_letter_code
_entity_poly.pdbx_strand_id
1 'polypeptide(L)'
;MKFQLLIVLFGLAALTATAQTKTDLTQLNFMSGKWTGSMAWGDMEEYWSEAMGDNMVCAFRCVKDGKTVFYEFIVIEQSESGVPTMKLRHFGRGNIAWEEKDKPYEYPLVKLEKNNAVFESADNKTRLIYERIDANQLRAVLEREKNGKWEVDEFLYRLSKQ
;
A
#
# COMPACT_ATOMS: atom_id res chain seq x y z
N MET A 1 -42.09 51.39 -29.10
CA MET A 1 -40.73 50.93 -28.74
C MET A 1 -40.71 49.41 -28.84
N LYS A 2 -39.84 48.84 -29.70
CA LYS A 2 -39.74 47.41 -29.96
C LYS A 2 -38.90 46.74 -28.86
N PHE A 3 -39.42 45.74 -28.17
CA PHE A 3 -38.63 44.88 -27.26
C PHE A 3 -38.07 43.70 -28.07
N GLN A 4 -36.75 43.65 -28.23
CA GLN A 4 -36.05 42.48 -28.76
C GLN A 4 -35.81 41.50 -27.60
N LEU A 5 -36.33 40.28 -27.73
CA LEU A 5 -36.09 39.17 -26.82
C LEU A 5 -34.74 38.51 -27.20
N LEU A 6 -33.74 38.61 -26.33
CA LEU A 6 -32.45 37.93 -26.51
C LEU A 6 -32.56 36.52 -25.89
N ILE A 7 -32.62 35.49 -26.72
CA ILE A 7 -32.51 34.09 -26.27
C ILE A 7 -31.02 33.77 -26.15
N VAL A 8 -30.53 33.63 -24.92
CA VAL A 8 -29.18 33.12 -24.64
C VAL A 8 -29.28 31.59 -24.55
N LEU A 9 -28.79 30.89 -25.57
CA LEU A 9 -28.61 29.44 -25.54
C LEU A 9 -27.45 29.11 -24.56
N PHE A 10 -27.78 28.53 -23.41
CA PHE A 10 -26.79 27.89 -22.56
C PHE A 10 -26.39 26.55 -23.18
N GLY A 11 -25.18 26.48 -23.76
CA GLY A 11 -24.59 25.23 -24.20
C GLY A 11 -24.27 24.34 -23.00
N LEU A 12 -24.96 23.20 -22.91
CA LEU A 12 -24.68 22.18 -21.90
C LEU A 12 -23.39 21.45 -22.30
N ALA A 13 -22.25 21.85 -21.74
CA ALA A 13 -21.02 21.07 -21.85
C ALA A 13 -21.18 19.82 -20.99
N ALA A 14 -21.34 18.66 -21.62
CA ALA A 14 -21.33 17.37 -20.94
C ALA A 14 -19.92 17.10 -20.42
N LEU A 15 -19.70 17.35 -19.13
CA LEU A 15 -18.53 16.86 -18.41
C LEU A 15 -18.63 15.34 -18.36
N THR A 16 -17.88 14.65 -19.23
CA THR A 16 -17.67 13.21 -19.09
C THR A 16 -16.78 12.99 -17.88
N ALA A 17 -17.39 12.80 -16.72
CA ALA A 17 -16.71 12.24 -15.56
C ALA A 17 -16.21 10.85 -15.95
N THR A 18 -14.91 10.71 -16.14
CA THR A 18 -14.27 9.40 -16.21
C THR A 18 -14.50 8.72 -14.87
N ALA A 19 -15.43 7.77 -14.82
CA ALA A 19 -15.59 6.91 -13.66
C ALA A 19 -14.25 6.20 -13.44
N GLN A 20 -13.56 6.54 -12.36
CA GLN A 20 -12.35 5.85 -11.96
C GLN A 20 -12.74 4.39 -11.75
N THR A 21 -12.20 3.50 -12.59
CA THR A 21 -12.53 2.07 -12.51
C THR A 21 -12.04 1.59 -11.15
N LYS A 22 -12.97 1.09 -10.33
CA LYS A 22 -12.66 0.50 -9.03
C LYS A 22 -11.62 -0.61 -9.24
N THR A 23 -10.49 -0.51 -8.55
CA THR A 23 -9.46 -1.55 -8.62
C THR A 23 -9.98 -2.77 -7.88
N ASP A 24 -9.98 -3.94 -8.52
CA ASP A 24 -10.29 -5.19 -7.84
C ASP A 24 -9.10 -5.59 -6.95
N LEU A 25 -9.33 -5.72 -5.64
CA LEU A 25 -8.32 -6.05 -4.64
C LEU A 25 -7.68 -7.44 -4.87
N THR A 26 -8.40 -8.37 -5.52
CA THR A 26 -7.84 -9.69 -5.87
C THR A 26 -6.64 -9.61 -6.81
N GLN A 27 -6.45 -8.49 -7.53
CA GLN A 27 -5.27 -8.26 -8.35
C GLN A 27 -3.99 -8.11 -7.51
N LEU A 28 -4.09 -7.82 -6.21
CA LEU A 28 -2.95 -7.78 -5.28
C LEU A 28 -2.60 -9.16 -4.71
N ASN A 29 -3.36 -10.21 -5.04
CA ASN A 29 -3.10 -11.58 -4.54
C ASN A 29 -1.73 -12.12 -4.93
N PHE A 30 -1.01 -11.50 -5.89
CA PHE A 30 0.39 -11.86 -6.14
C PHE A 30 1.27 -11.67 -4.89
N MET A 31 0.93 -10.76 -3.98
CA MET A 31 1.64 -10.52 -2.72
C MET A 31 1.40 -11.62 -1.67
N SER A 32 0.35 -12.43 -1.82
CA SER A 32 -0.06 -13.39 -0.78
C SER A 32 1.01 -14.46 -0.56
N GLY A 33 1.13 -14.86 0.70
CA GLY A 33 2.09 -15.87 1.13
C GLY A 33 2.71 -15.55 2.48
N LYS A 34 3.46 -16.53 2.97
CA LYS A 34 4.36 -16.36 4.11
C LYS A 34 5.77 -16.18 3.57
N TRP A 35 6.40 -15.07 3.89
CA TRP A 35 7.64 -14.59 3.32
C TRP A 35 8.67 -14.39 4.42
N THR A 36 9.91 -14.79 4.18
CA THR A 36 11.01 -14.63 5.13
C THR A 36 12.24 -14.06 4.45
N GLY A 37 12.94 -13.16 5.11
CA GLY A 37 14.14 -12.50 4.60
C GLY A 37 15.13 -12.25 5.74
N SER A 38 16.40 -12.03 5.40
CA SER A 38 17.45 -11.73 6.37
C SER A 38 18.21 -10.49 5.92
N MET A 39 18.29 -9.50 6.81
CA MET A 39 19.05 -8.27 6.59
C MET A 39 20.07 -8.09 7.71
N ALA A 40 21.06 -7.21 7.52
CA ALA A 40 22.07 -6.91 8.55
C ALA A 40 21.47 -6.44 9.89
N TRP A 41 20.24 -5.92 9.86
CA TRP A 41 19.53 -5.42 11.04
C TRP A 41 18.51 -6.40 11.63
N GLY A 42 18.30 -7.57 11.02
CA GLY A 42 17.46 -8.62 11.59
C GLY A 42 16.87 -9.57 10.54
N ASP A 43 16.40 -10.71 11.03
CA ASP A 43 15.56 -11.64 10.29
C ASP A 43 14.12 -11.16 10.31
N MET A 44 13.47 -11.24 9.16
CA MET A 44 12.12 -10.75 8.94
C MET A 44 11.20 -11.86 8.50
N GLU A 45 9.96 -11.77 8.93
CA GLU A 45 8.87 -12.60 8.44
C GLU A 45 7.66 -11.69 8.22
N GLU A 46 7.07 -11.76 7.02
CA GLU A 46 5.77 -11.16 6.73
C GLU A 46 4.81 -12.23 6.21
N TYR A 47 3.57 -12.14 6.63
CA TYR A 47 2.48 -12.95 6.09
C TYR A 47 1.46 -12.02 5.45
N TRP A 48 1.19 -12.19 4.16
CA TRP A 48 0.10 -11.53 3.45
C TRP A 48 -1.01 -12.54 3.19
N SER A 49 -2.24 -12.22 3.61
CA SER A 49 -3.43 -12.99 3.22
C SER A 49 -3.75 -12.77 1.74
N GLU A 50 -4.54 -13.67 1.15
CA GLU A 50 -5.29 -13.32 -0.04
C GLU A 50 -6.36 -12.26 0.30
N ALA A 51 -6.86 -11.57 -0.72
CA ALA A 51 -8.00 -10.68 -0.61
C ALA A 51 -9.24 -11.48 -0.16
N MET A 52 -9.90 -10.98 0.89
CA MET A 52 -11.16 -11.51 1.40
C MET A 52 -12.15 -10.36 1.53
N GLY A 53 -13.12 -10.31 0.61
CA GLY A 53 -14.05 -9.18 0.51
C GLY A 53 -13.32 -7.92 0.04
N ASP A 54 -13.35 -6.89 0.87
CA ASP A 54 -12.76 -5.58 0.62
C ASP A 54 -11.42 -5.37 1.36
N ASN A 55 -10.80 -6.45 1.84
CA ASN A 55 -9.64 -6.38 2.71
C ASN A 55 -8.56 -7.43 2.37
N MET A 56 -7.30 -7.05 2.58
CA MET A 56 -6.15 -7.94 2.77
C MET A 56 -5.46 -7.60 4.09
N VAL A 57 -4.90 -8.60 4.77
CA VAL A 57 -4.19 -8.43 6.04
C VAL A 57 -2.75 -8.85 5.89
N CYS A 58 -1.86 -8.11 6.56
CA CYS A 58 -0.51 -8.53 6.82
C CYS A 58 -0.10 -8.40 8.29
N ALA A 59 0.68 -9.38 8.73
CA ALA A 59 1.42 -9.33 9.97
C ALA A 59 2.91 -9.51 9.65
N PHE A 60 3.73 -8.57 10.14
CA PHE A 60 5.18 -8.57 10.00
C PHE A 60 5.84 -8.67 11.37
N ARG A 61 7.02 -9.27 11.41
CA ARG A 61 7.95 -9.18 12.54
C ARG A 61 9.39 -9.06 12.08
N CYS A 62 10.19 -8.34 12.85
CA CYS A 62 11.64 -8.37 12.78
C CYS A 62 12.25 -8.90 14.09
N VAL A 63 13.21 -9.81 13.97
CA VAL A 63 13.95 -10.41 15.08
C VAL A 63 15.45 -10.24 14.85
N LYS A 64 16.18 -9.82 15.88
CA LYS A 64 17.64 -9.75 15.87
C LYS A 64 18.19 -10.40 17.12
N ASP A 65 19.21 -11.25 16.97
CA ASP A 65 19.88 -11.94 18.09
C ASP A 65 18.90 -12.66 19.04
N GLY A 66 17.88 -13.33 18.46
CA GLY A 66 16.85 -14.05 19.20
C GLY A 66 15.83 -13.17 19.93
N LYS A 67 15.82 -11.85 19.68
CA LYS A 67 14.89 -10.90 20.31
C LYS A 67 14.08 -10.16 19.25
N THR A 68 12.76 -10.08 19.44
CA THR A 68 11.92 -9.19 18.62
C THR A 68 12.40 -7.75 18.72
N VAL A 69 12.62 -7.14 17.56
CA VAL A 69 12.88 -5.70 17.40
C VAL A 69 11.53 -4.96 17.37
N PHE A 70 10.67 -5.28 16.41
CA PHE A 70 9.32 -4.72 16.28
C PHE A 70 8.41 -5.62 15.42
N TYR A 71 7.14 -5.26 15.36
CA TYR A 71 6.11 -5.86 14.52
C TYR A 71 5.46 -4.80 13.65
N GLU A 72 4.80 -5.22 12.58
CA GLU A 72 3.81 -4.40 11.90
C GLU A 72 2.50 -5.16 11.77
N PHE A 73 1.41 -4.42 11.84
CA PHE A 73 0.11 -4.89 11.39
C PHE A 73 -0.35 -3.97 10.27
N ILE A 74 -0.65 -4.57 9.13
CA ILE A 74 -0.96 -3.85 7.90
C ILE A 74 -2.29 -4.38 7.39
N VAL A 75 -3.14 -3.48 6.92
CA VAL A 75 -4.32 -3.84 6.13
C VAL A 75 -4.29 -3.11 4.81
N ILE A 76 -4.77 -3.73 3.74
CA ILE A 76 -5.10 -3.04 2.50
C ILE A 76 -6.61 -3.11 2.36
N GLU A 77 -7.26 -1.96 2.42
CA GLU A 77 -8.71 -1.85 2.40
C GLU A 77 -9.15 -1.14 1.12
N GLN A 78 -10.24 -1.63 0.54
CA GLN A 78 -10.91 -0.90 -0.53
C GLN A 78 -11.53 0.38 0.04
N SER A 79 -11.08 1.55 -0.39
CA SER A 79 -11.72 2.81 0.01
C SER A 79 -13.01 3.07 -0.78
N GLU A 80 -13.83 3.99 -0.26
CA GLU A 80 -15.06 4.47 -0.92
C GLU A 80 -14.79 5.10 -2.29
N SER A 81 -13.58 5.65 -2.51
CA SER A 81 -13.18 6.23 -3.81
C SER A 81 -12.85 5.17 -4.86
N GLY A 82 -12.84 3.88 -4.49
CA GLY A 82 -12.47 2.79 -5.40
C GLY A 82 -10.96 2.54 -5.50
N VAL A 83 -10.15 3.28 -4.74
CA VAL A 83 -8.68 3.08 -4.64
C VAL A 83 -8.36 2.29 -3.37
N PRO A 84 -7.70 1.12 -3.46
CA PRO A 84 -7.18 0.42 -2.30
C PRO A 84 -6.16 1.28 -1.54
N THR A 85 -6.26 1.31 -0.21
CA THR A 85 -5.35 2.05 0.65
C THR A 85 -4.73 1.09 1.66
N MET A 86 -3.40 1.06 1.70
CA MET A 86 -2.64 0.38 2.72
C MET A 86 -2.62 1.22 4.00
N LYS A 87 -2.98 0.63 5.13
CA LYS A 87 -2.91 1.22 6.46
C LYS A 87 -1.92 0.42 7.30
N LEU A 88 -0.87 1.06 7.76
CA LEU A 88 0.25 0.43 8.46
C LEU A 88 0.40 0.97 9.88
N ARG A 89 0.65 0.07 10.82
CA ARG A 89 1.07 0.40 12.19
C ARG A 89 2.27 -0.41 12.59
N HIS A 90 3.19 0.23 13.31
CA HIS A 90 4.30 -0.43 13.97
C HIS A 90 3.96 -0.69 15.43
N PHE A 91 4.49 -1.80 15.94
CA PHE A 91 4.34 -2.16 17.35
C PHE A 91 5.68 -2.58 17.93
N GLY A 92 5.97 -2.08 19.13
CA GLY A 92 7.04 -2.60 19.97
C GLY A 92 6.66 -3.91 20.66
N ARG A 93 7.62 -4.44 21.42
CA ARG A 93 7.41 -5.59 22.31
C ARG A 93 6.24 -5.30 23.27
N GLY A 94 5.37 -6.29 23.46
CA GLY A 94 4.18 -6.16 24.30
C GLY A 94 2.96 -5.55 23.60
N ASN A 95 2.97 -5.47 22.26
CA ASN A 95 1.87 -4.93 21.45
C ASN A 95 1.61 -3.43 21.72
N ILE A 96 2.68 -2.65 21.81
CA ILE A 96 2.60 -1.20 22.05
C ILE A 96 2.78 -0.46 20.73
N ALA A 97 1.73 0.21 20.26
CA ALA A 97 1.74 0.94 18.99
C ALA A 97 2.70 2.15 19.03
N TRP A 98 3.34 2.45 17.91
CA TRP A 98 4.13 3.68 17.75
C TRP A 98 3.27 4.84 17.28
N GLU A 99 2.31 4.55 16.40
CA GLU A 99 1.37 5.54 15.89
C GLU A 99 0.18 5.75 16.85
N GLU A 100 -0.41 6.93 16.79
CA GLU A 100 -1.63 7.27 17.53
C GLU A 100 -2.80 6.34 17.15
N LYS A 101 -3.69 6.09 18.12
CA LYS A 101 -4.79 5.10 18.02
C LYS A 101 -5.63 5.22 16.73
N ASP A 102 -5.82 6.41 16.20
CA ASP A 102 -6.67 6.73 15.05
C ASP A 102 -5.89 7.21 13.82
N LYS A 103 -4.55 7.16 13.86
CA LYS A 103 -3.68 7.66 12.77
C LYS A 103 -2.65 6.62 12.33
N PRO A 104 -3.07 5.51 11.68
CA PRO A 104 -2.10 4.65 11.01
C PRO A 104 -1.41 5.45 9.89
N TYR A 105 -0.25 4.97 9.43
CA TYR A 105 0.25 5.47 8.15
C TYR A 105 -0.68 5.00 7.03
N GLU A 106 -0.99 5.90 6.09
CA GLU A 106 -1.84 5.60 4.94
C GLU A 106 -1.07 5.77 3.64
N TYR A 107 -1.14 4.74 2.79
CA TYR A 107 -0.53 4.72 1.48
C TYR A 107 -1.57 4.24 0.44
N PRO A 108 -2.26 5.17 -0.24
CA PRO A 108 -3.10 4.83 -1.40
C PRO A 108 -2.29 4.14 -2.50
N LEU A 109 -2.93 3.20 -3.20
CA LEU A 109 -2.38 2.55 -4.38
C LEU A 109 -2.31 3.57 -5.54
N VAL A 110 -1.10 3.86 -6.01
CA VAL A 110 -0.87 4.81 -7.11
C VAL A 110 -0.52 4.12 -8.43
N LYS A 111 -0.07 2.87 -8.37
CA LYS A 111 0.24 2.06 -9.56
C LYS A 111 -0.02 0.58 -9.30
N LEU A 112 -0.63 -0.08 -10.28
CA LEU A 112 -0.84 -1.52 -10.26
C LEU A 112 -0.54 -2.12 -11.64
N GLU A 113 0.29 -3.15 -11.63
CA GLU A 113 0.61 -4.02 -12.77
C GLU A 113 0.52 -5.49 -12.30
N LYS A 114 0.63 -6.45 -13.24
CA LYS A 114 0.35 -7.87 -12.99
C LYS A 114 0.99 -8.46 -11.71
N ASN A 115 2.22 -8.07 -11.40
CA ASN A 115 2.99 -8.55 -10.25
C ASN A 115 3.66 -7.40 -9.50
N ASN A 116 3.21 -6.16 -9.68
CA ASN A 116 3.83 -4.98 -9.09
C ASN A 116 2.76 -4.01 -8.58
N ALA A 117 2.93 -3.53 -7.36
CA ALA A 117 2.07 -2.53 -6.76
C ALA A 117 2.91 -1.45 -6.10
N VAL A 118 2.52 -0.19 -6.30
CA VAL A 118 3.14 0.98 -5.66
C VAL A 118 2.10 1.67 -4.80
N PHE A 119 2.40 1.78 -3.52
CA PHE A 119 1.63 2.55 -2.56
C PHE A 119 2.45 3.79 -2.15
N GLU A 120 1.85 4.96 -2.12
CA GLU A 120 2.55 6.24 -1.89
C GLU A 120 1.84 7.06 -0.82
N SER A 121 2.59 7.68 0.09
CA SER A 121 2.02 8.55 1.13
C SER A 121 1.45 9.81 0.51
N ALA A 122 0.43 10.42 1.13
CA ALA A 122 -0.24 11.61 0.59
C ALA A 122 0.69 12.83 0.41
N ASP A 123 1.80 12.90 1.13
CA ASP A 123 2.82 13.94 0.98
C ASP A 123 3.90 13.60 -0.08
N ASN A 124 3.77 12.46 -0.76
CA ASN A 124 4.69 11.93 -1.76
C ASN A 124 6.13 11.75 -1.27
N LYS A 125 6.32 11.58 0.04
CA LYS A 125 7.65 11.41 0.64
C LYS A 125 8.02 9.97 0.93
N THR A 126 7.06 9.05 0.94
CA THR A 126 7.35 7.65 1.21
C THR A 126 6.57 6.76 0.26
N ARG A 127 7.24 5.72 -0.26
CA ARG A 127 6.61 4.70 -1.10
C ARG A 127 6.94 3.31 -0.60
N LEU A 128 5.95 2.44 -0.67
CA LEU A 128 6.07 1.01 -0.47
C LEU A 128 5.75 0.32 -1.80
N ILE A 129 6.74 -0.39 -2.35
CA ILE A 129 6.65 -1.05 -3.65
C ILE A 129 6.78 -2.54 -3.41
N TYR A 130 5.80 -3.31 -3.86
CA TYR A 130 5.84 -4.77 -3.80
C TYR A 130 5.90 -5.35 -5.20
N GLU A 131 6.82 -6.28 -5.43
CA GLU A 131 6.97 -6.99 -6.69
C GLU A 131 7.17 -8.48 -6.47
N ARG A 132 6.32 -9.30 -7.09
CA ARG A 132 6.56 -10.74 -7.15
C ARG A 132 7.46 -11.07 -8.34
N ILE A 133 8.73 -11.28 -8.04
CA ILE A 133 9.77 -11.62 -9.00
C ILE A 133 9.49 -12.99 -9.63
N ASP A 134 9.22 -13.99 -8.79
CA ASP A 134 8.88 -15.35 -9.21
C ASP A 134 7.99 -16.08 -8.19
N ALA A 135 7.75 -17.37 -8.41
CA ALA A 135 6.91 -18.19 -7.55
C ALA A 135 7.38 -18.23 -6.08
N ASN A 136 8.67 -18.03 -5.82
CA ASN A 136 9.31 -18.16 -4.52
C ASN A 136 9.97 -16.88 -4.02
N GLN A 137 9.86 -15.75 -4.73
CA GLN A 137 10.50 -14.49 -4.36
C GLN A 137 9.54 -13.30 -4.44
N LEU A 138 9.50 -12.54 -3.34
CA LEU A 138 8.81 -11.25 -3.24
C LEU A 138 9.86 -10.20 -2.89
N ARG A 139 9.86 -9.09 -3.63
CA ARG A 139 10.65 -7.90 -3.31
C ARG A 139 9.73 -6.84 -2.72
N ALA A 140 10.11 -6.30 -1.58
CA ALA A 140 9.54 -5.06 -1.06
C ALA A 140 10.60 -3.95 -1.10
N VAL A 141 10.23 -2.74 -1.50
CA VAL A 141 11.11 -1.57 -1.49
C VAL A 141 10.42 -0.46 -0.71
N LEU A 142 11.16 0.11 0.25
CA LEU A 142 10.78 1.32 0.96
C LEU A 142 11.62 2.48 0.43
N GLU A 143 10.99 3.42 -0.25
CA GLU A 143 11.61 4.66 -0.67
C GLU A 143 11.19 5.79 0.30
N ARG A 144 12.15 6.57 0.78
CA ARG A 144 11.91 7.72 1.69
C ARG A 144 12.65 8.95 1.22
N GLU A 145 11.92 10.04 1.05
CA GLU A 145 12.46 11.36 0.78
C GLU A 145 12.93 12.01 2.08
N LYS A 146 14.19 12.44 2.08
CA LYS A 146 14.81 13.18 3.18
C LYS A 146 15.73 14.26 2.64
N ASN A 147 15.36 15.52 2.86
CA ASN A 147 16.13 16.71 2.49
C ASN A 147 16.51 16.76 0.99
N GLY A 148 15.56 16.44 0.12
CA GLY A 148 15.70 16.40 -1.34
C GLY A 148 16.40 15.15 -1.89
N LYS A 149 16.66 14.14 -1.04
CA LYS A 149 17.32 12.89 -1.45
C LYS A 149 16.45 11.70 -1.10
N TRP A 150 16.42 10.71 -1.98
CA TRP A 150 15.74 9.45 -1.75
C TRP A 150 16.69 8.45 -1.10
N GLU A 151 16.30 7.96 0.08
CA GLU A 151 16.85 6.77 0.72
C GLU A 151 16.00 5.58 0.26
N VAL A 152 16.65 4.47 -0.11
CA VAL A 152 15.98 3.27 -0.64
C VAL A 152 16.44 2.07 0.16
N ASP A 153 15.49 1.38 0.78
CA ASP A 153 15.71 0.09 1.44
C ASP A 153 15.01 -1.02 0.64
N GLU A 154 15.77 -2.01 0.20
CA GLU A 154 15.26 -3.16 -0.52
C GLU A 154 15.25 -4.40 0.38
N PHE A 155 14.12 -5.11 0.38
CA PHE A 155 13.90 -6.36 1.09
C PHE A 155 13.61 -7.47 0.09
N LEU A 156 14.49 -8.46 0.04
CA LEU A 156 14.29 -9.67 -0.76
C LEU A 156 13.83 -10.81 0.13
N TYR A 157 12.58 -11.20 -0.05
CA TYR A 157 11.97 -12.30 0.68
C TYR A 157 11.94 -13.58 -0.15
N ARG A 158 11.98 -14.70 0.55
CA ARG A 158 11.71 -16.04 0.01
C ARG A 158 10.41 -16.57 0.58
N LEU A 159 9.64 -17.25 -0.26
CA LEU A 159 8.43 -17.95 0.16
C LEU A 159 8.81 -19.05 1.16
N SER A 160 8.19 -19.03 2.33
CA SER A 160 8.32 -20.08 3.32
C SER A 160 7.63 -21.35 2.84
N LYS A 161 8.30 -22.49 2.99
CA LYS A 161 7.65 -23.79 2.83
C LYS A 161 6.73 -24.00 4.03
N GLN A 162 5.46 -24.34 3.77
CA GLN A 162 4.52 -24.78 4.80
C GLN A 162 4.97 -26.11 5.39
#